data_AF-A0A480BMV8-F1
#
_entry.id   AF-A0A480BMV8-F1
#
_cell.length_a   1.000
_cell.length_b   1.000
_cell.length_c   1.000
_cell.angle_alpha   90.00
_cell.angle_beta   90.00
_cell.angle_gamma   90.00
#
_symmetry.space_group_name_H-M   'P 1'
#
loop_
_entity.id
_entity.type
_entity.pdbx_description
1 polymer ?
#
loop_
_entity_poly.entity_id
_entity_poly.type
_entity_poly.pdbx_seq_one_letter_code
_entity_poly.pdbx_strand_id
1 'polypeptide(L)'
;MNTPSPAPLSRRLSVAPMMDCTDRHARYLHRLLSRCTLLYTEMVTAQALLRGDPDYLLAYSPAEHPVALQLGGSDPAQLAQAARIGVDFGYDEINLNVGCPSDRVQSGRFGACLMAEPALVGECVAAMQAAVAVPVTVKCRIGIDRTDRDQDLFDFVESVAAAGCRHFTVHARKAWLDGLS
;
A
#
# COMPACT_ATOMS: atom_id res chain seq x y z
N MET A 1 10.02 29.06 -17.85
CA MET A 1 10.88 28.75 -16.69
C MET A 1 10.77 27.26 -16.45
N ASN A 2 11.84 26.48 -16.64
CA ASN A 2 11.83 25.05 -16.31
C ASN A 2 11.81 24.93 -14.79
N THR A 3 10.64 24.64 -14.21
CA THR A 3 10.57 24.14 -12.84
C THR A 3 11.35 22.82 -12.78
N PRO A 4 12.34 22.69 -11.88
CA PRO A 4 13.02 21.41 -11.70
C PRO A 4 11.97 20.35 -11.35
N SER A 5 12.07 19.18 -12.00
CA SER A 5 11.24 18.03 -11.62
C SER A 5 11.40 17.78 -10.12
N PRO A 6 10.31 17.55 -9.37
CA PRO A 6 10.41 17.31 -7.93
C PRO A 6 11.37 16.16 -7.67
N ALA A 7 12.19 16.30 -6.61
CA ALA A 7 13.11 15.25 -6.21
C ALA A 7 12.33 13.95 -5.92
N PRO A 8 12.86 12.78 -6.28
CA PRO A 8 12.17 11.51 -6.08
C PRO A 8 11.86 11.27 -4.60
N LEU A 9 10.67 10.74 -4.30
CA LEU A 9 10.21 10.42 -2.95
C LEU A 9 11.21 9.50 -2.23
N SER A 10 11.75 9.96 -1.10
CA SER A 10 12.70 9.19 -0.30
C SER A 10 11.99 8.11 0.52
N ARG A 11 12.46 6.86 0.40
CA ARG A 11 11.95 5.70 1.16
C ARG A 11 12.99 5.13 2.14
N ARG A 12 14.06 5.88 2.43
CA ARG A 12 15.14 5.44 3.32
C ARG A 12 14.63 5.11 4.74
N LEU A 13 13.65 5.88 5.21
CA LEU A 13 12.96 5.65 6.48
C LEU A 13 11.47 5.94 6.28
N SER A 14 10.63 5.04 6.79
CA SER A 14 9.18 5.21 6.82
C SER A 14 8.59 4.71 8.14
N VAL A 15 7.42 5.24 8.51
CA VAL A 15 6.60 4.69 9.58
C VAL A 15 5.62 3.70 8.95
N ALA A 16 5.55 2.47 9.47
CA ALA A 16 4.70 1.43 8.91
C ALA A 16 3.21 1.78 9.02
N PRO A 17 2.37 1.35 8.06
CA PRO A 17 0.91 1.41 8.17
C PRO A 17 0.45 0.46 9.27
N MET A 18 -0.25 0.98 10.28
CA MET A 18 -0.71 0.23 11.45
C MET A 18 -2.14 0.63 11.79
N MET A 19 -3.09 -0.31 11.61
CA MET A 19 -4.49 -0.14 11.99
C MET A 19 -4.62 0.30 13.45
N ASP A 20 -5.53 1.23 13.71
CA ASP A 20 -5.82 1.88 15.00
C ASP A 20 -4.60 2.57 15.64
N CYS A 21 -3.55 2.86 14.86
CA CYS A 21 -2.31 3.45 15.35
C CYS A 21 -1.83 4.61 14.47
N THR A 22 -1.81 4.45 13.15
CA THR A 22 -1.32 5.49 12.22
C THR A 22 -2.46 6.31 11.62
N ASP A 23 -3.40 6.74 12.46
CA ASP A 23 -4.41 7.72 12.09
C ASP A 23 -3.76 9.10 11.81
N ARG A 24 -4.55 10.07 11.35
CA ARG A 24 -4.04 11.42 11.04
C ARG A 24 -3.45 12.14 12.26
N HIS A 25 -3.93 11.85 13.46
CA HIS A 25 -3.47 12.51 14.69
C HIS A 25 -2.08 11.99 15.09
N ALA A 26 -1.88 10.67 15.03
CA ALA A 26 -0.58 10.03 15.24
C ALA A 26 0.43 10.43 14.15
N ARG A 27 0.01 10.47 12.88
CA ARG A 27 0.89 10.91 11.78
C ARG A 27 1.30 12.38 11.93
N TYR A 28 0.40 13.26 12.36
CA TYR A 28 0.75 14.64 12.68
C TYR A 28 1.81 14.70 13.79
N LEU A 29 1.66 13.92 14.87
CA LEU A 29 2.68 13.80 15.91
C LEU A 29 4.03 13.30 15.36
N HIS A 30 4.04 12.24 14.54
CA HIS A 30 5.26 11.72 13.91
C HIS A 30 5.97 12.79 13.06
N ARG A 31 5.21 13.65 12.38
CA ARG A 31 5.78 14.76 11.61
C ARG A 31 6.46 15.82 12.49
N LEU A 32 5.97 16.04 13.72
CA LEU A 32 6.66 16.94 14.67
C LEU A 32 8.04 16.38 15.09
N LEU A 33 8.23 15.06 15.05
CA LEU A 33 9.48 14.40 15.39
C LEU A 33 10.46 14.31 14.20
N SER A 34 9.95 14.14 12.99
CA SER A 34 10.77 14.05 11.77
C SER A 34 10.12 14.78 10.61
N ARG A 35 10.89 15.63 9.92
CA ARG A 35 10.45 16.41 8.76
C ARG A 35 10.44 15.63 7.44
N CYS A 36 11.18 14.52 7.36
CA CYS A 36 11.46 13.85 6.08
C CYS A 36 11.02 12.39 6.01
N THR A 37 10.64 11.78 7.13
CA THR A 37 10.17 10.39 7.15
C THR A 37 8.89 10.26 6.33
N LEU A 38 8.83 9.24 5.46
CA LEU A 38 7.61 8.89 4.74
C LEU A 38 6.60 8.30 5.73
N LEU A 39 5.43 8.91 5.84
CA LEU A 39 4.34 8.41 6.67
C LEU A 39 3.43 7.53 5.83
N TYR A 40 2.83 6.52 6.43
CA TYR A 40 1.78 5.72 5.80
C TYR A 40 0.49 5.89 6.59
N THR A 41 -0.63 5.95 5.87
CA THR A 41 -1.96 5.84 6.49
C THR A 41 -2.17 4.46 7.12
N GLU A 42 -3.25 4.32 7.87
CA GLU A 42 -3.87 3.00 8.05
C GLU A 42 -4.29 2.41 6.69
N MET A 43 -4.54 1.10 6.65
CA MET A 43 -5.03 0.46 5.43
C MET A 43 -6.51 0.81 5.23
N VAL A 44 -6.82 1.44 4.10
CA VAL A 44 -8.19 1.73 3.66
C VAL A 44 -8.57 0.77 2.54
N THR A 45 -9.70 0.09 2.62
CA THR A 45 -10.10 -0.79 1.51
C THR A 45 -10.63 0.02 0.34
N ALA A 46 -10.36 -0.41 -0.89
CA ALA A 46 -10.88 0.24 -2.09
C ALA A 46 -12.41 0.33 -2.04
N GLN A 47 -13.08 -0.75 -1.60
CA GLN A 47 -14.53 -0.77 -1.47
C GLN A 47 -15.07 0.25 -0.45
N ALA A 48 -14.39 0.42 0.69
CA ALA A 48 -14.79 1.43 1.68
C ALA A 48 -14.68 2.84 1.10
N LEU A 49 -13.62 3.10 0.32
CA LEU A 49 -13.42 4.41 -0.31
C LEU A 49 -14.45 4.71 -1.42
N LEU A 50 -14.86 3.68 -2.17
CA LEU A 50 -15.83 3.83 -3.27
C LEU A 50 -17.28 3.94 -2.82
N ARG A 51 -17.62 3.40 -1.64
CA ARG A 51 -19.00 3.36 -1.12
C ARG A 51 -19.23 4.28 0.07
N GLY A 52 -18.16 4.65 0.78
CA GLY A 52 -18.20 5.46 1.98
C GLY A 52 -17.95 6.93 1.69
N ASP A 53 -17.49 7.63 2.72
CA ASP A 53 -17.13 9.04 2.68
C ASP A 53 -15.60 9.19 2.59
N PRO A 54 -15.05 9.59 1.42
CA PRO A 54 -13.62 9.80 1.24
C PRO A 54 -13.05 10.86 2.18
N ASP A 55 -13.79 11.92 2.52
CA ASP A 55 -13.29 12.97 3.41
C ASP A 55 -13.05 12.42 4.81
N TYR A 56 -13.96 11.60 5.31
CA TYR A 56 -13.78 10.91 6.59
C TYR A 56 -12.58 9.97 6.59
N LEU A 57 -12.41 9.19 5.51
CA LEU A 57 -11.39 8.15 5.42
C LEU A 57 -9.98 8.68 5.12
N LEU A 58 -9.88 9.77 4.36
CA LEU A 58 -8.63 10.23 3.77
C LEU A 58 -8.16 11.61 4.27
N ALA A 59 -8.99 12.39 4.96
CA ALA A 59 -8.56 13.73 5.38
C ALA A 59 -7.30 13.68 6.24
N TYR A 60 -6.33 14.51 5.88
CA TYR A 60 -5.03 14.64 6.54
C TYR A 60 -4.63 16.12 6.62
N SER A 61 -3.69 16.45 7.50
CA SER A 61 -3.10 17.79 7.60
C SER A 61 -2.01 17.95 6.53
N PRO A 62 -1.96 19.05 5.75
CA PRO A 62 -0.89 19.27 4.78
C PRO A 62 0.53 19.18 5.34
N ALA A 63 0.71 19.34 6.65
CA ALA A 63 1.99 19.13 7.31
C ALA A 63 2.49 17.68 7.21
N GLU A 64 1.60 16.69 7.04
CA GLU A 64 1.94 15.27 7.03
C GLU A 64 2.83 14.86 5.84
N HIS A 65 2.94 15.67 4.79
CA HIS A 65 3.81 15.38 3.65
C HIS A 65 5.29 15.18 4.06
N PRO A 66 5.99 14.18 3.49
CA PRO A 66 5.48 13.16 2.56
C PRO A 66 4.62 12.07 3.25
N VAL A 67 3.50 11.70 2.62
CA VAL A 67 2.54 10.70 3.11
C VAL A 67 2.02 9.80 1.99
N ALA A 68 2.03 8.48 2.22
CA ALA A 68 1.51 7.44 1.34
C ALA A 68 0.15 6.92 1.83
N LEU A 69 -0.79 6.72 0.92
CA LEU A 69 -2.05 6.02 1.19
C LEU A 69 -1.86 4.53 0.97
N GLN A 70 -2.16 3.71 1.98
CA GLN A 70 -2.22 2.27 1.80
C GLN A 70 -3.65 1.80 1.48
N LEU A 71 -3.81 1.15 0.33
CA LEU A 71 -5.05 0.55 -0.14
C LEU A 71 -5.06 -0.97 0.06
N GLY A 72 -6.25 -1.52 0.37
CA GLY A 72 -6.53 -2.95 0.35
C GLY A 72 -7.62 -3.30 -0.67
N GLY A 73 -7.38 -4.31 -1.50
CA GLY A 73 -8.35 -4.82 -2.47
C GLY A 73 -7.71 -5.82 -3.44
N SER A 74 -8.51 -6.44 -4.31
CA SER A 74 -8.06 -7.34 -5.37
C SER A 74 -8.76 -7.15 -6.71
N ASP A 75 -9.61 -6.12 -6.83
CA ASP A 75 -10.28 -5.78 -8.08
C ASP A 75 -9.49 -4.64 -8.74
N PRO A 76 -8.88 -4.86 -9.92
CA PRO A 76 -8.03 -3.86 -10.57
C PRO A 76 -8.76 -2.55 -10.87
N ALA A 77 -10.05 -2.60 -11.26
CA ALA A 77 -10.82 -1.42 -11.60
C ALA A 77 -11.17 -0.60 -10.36
N GLN A 78 -11.58 -1.27 -9.27
CA GLN A 78 -11.86 -0.61 -7.99
C GLN A 78 -10.60 0.01 -7.39
N LEU A 79 -9.47 -0.69 -7.45
CA LEU A 79 -8.18 -0.17 -6.97
C LEU A 79 -7.70 1.02 -7.79
N ALA A 80 -7.87 0.98 -9.11
CA ALA A 80 -7.53 2.12 -9.98
C ALA A 80 -8.38 3.37 -9.64
N GLN A 81 -9.68 3.20 -9.39
CA GLN A 81 -10.55 4.30 -8.97
C GLN A 81 -10.19 4.81 -7.56
N ALA A 82 -9.92 3.91 -6.61
CA ALA A 82 -9.50 4.28 -5.27
C ALA A 82 -8.15 5.02 -5.27
N ALA A 83 -7.21 4.61 -6.12
CA ALA A 83 -5.93 5.30 -6.30
C ALA A 83 -6.13 6.73 -6.81
N ARG A 84 -7.02 6.96 -7.78
CA ARG A 84 -7.37 8.32 -8.25
C ARG A 84 -7.89 9.19 -7.13
N ILE A 85 -8.85 8.68 -6.35
CA ILE A 85 -9.38 9.40 -5.19
C ILE A 85 -8.24 9.77 -4.22
N GLY A 86 -7.33 8.84 -3.91
CA GLY A 86 -6.16 9.15 -3.08
C GLY A 86 -5.29 10.28 -3.65
N VAL A 87 -5.01 10.26 -4.95
CA VAL A 87 -4.22 11.31 -5.59
C VAL A 87 -4.94 12.65 -5.64
N ASP A 88 -6.26 12.65 -5.83
CA ASP A 88 -7.08 13.85 -5.79
C ASP A 88 -7.08 14.50 -4.39
N PHE A 89 -6.94 13.68 -3.34
CA PHE A 89 -6.71 14.15 -1.96
C PHE A 89 -5.28 14.67 -1.72
N GLY A 90 -4.34 14.34 -2.60
CA GLY A 90 -2.97 14.86 -2.58
C GLY A 90 -1.90 13.88 -2.08
N TYR A 91 -2.19 12.60 -1.85
CA TYR A 91 -1.17 11.64 -1.39
C TYR A 91 0.03 11.52 -2.35
N ASP A 92 1.24 11.41 -1.80
CA ASP A 92 2.50 11.38 -2.59
C ASP A 92 2.80 10.00 -3.19
N GLU A 93 2.14 8.96 -2.69
CA GLU A 93 2.31 7.56 -3.09
C GLU A 93 1.03 6.77 -2.79
N ILE A 94 0.73 5.81 -3.66
CA ILE A 94 -0.29 4.79 -3.42
C ILE A 94 0.40 3.45 -3.17
N ASN A 95 0.11 2.81 -2.04
CA ASN A 95 0.69 1.53 -1.66
C ASN A 95 -0.39 0.44 -1.63
N LEU A 96 -0.17 -0.69 -2.28
CA LEU A 96 -1.05 -1.86 -2.21
C LEU A 96 -0.61 -2.78 -1.06
N ASN A 97 -1.55 -3.09 -0.16
CA ASN A 97 -1.34 -4.05 0.91
C ASN A 97 -1.46 -5.49 0.40
N VAL A 98 -0.36 -6.23 0.45
CA VAL A 98 -0.25 -7.66 0.14
C VAL A 98 0.36 -8.41 1.34
N GLY A 99 0.06 -7.96 2.57
CA GLY A 99 0.76 -8.44 3.77
C GLY A 99 -0.06 -8.56 5.05
N CYS A 100 -1.31 -8.09 5.09
CA CYS A 100 -2.17 -8.25 6.27
C CYS A 100 -2.70 -9.70 6.37
N PRO A 101 -2.49 -10.42 7.48
CA PRO A 101 -2.93 -11.82 7.63
C PRO A 101 -4.33 -11.99 8.27
N SER A 102 -5.01 -10.91 8.64
CA SER A 102 -6.26 -10.98 9.42
C SER A 102 -7.39 -11.75 8.71
N ASP A 103 -8.25 -12.42 9.47
CA ASP A 103 -9.40 -13.17 8.92
C ASP A 103 -10.34 -12.30 8.07
N ARG A 104 -10.56 -11.03 8.48
CA ARG A 104 -11.39 -10.07 7.73
C ARG A 104 -10.85 -9.81 6.32
N VAL A 105 -9.54 -9.96 6.16
CA VAL A 105 -8.79 -9.74 4.91
C VAL A 105 -8.93 -10.94 3.98
N GLN A 106 -8.98 -12.17 4.52
CA GLN A 106 -9.24 -13.39 3.73
C GLN A 106 -10.66 -13.38 3.14
N SER A 107 -11.68 -13.06 3.96
CA SER A 107 -13.07 -12.98 3.48
C SER A 107 -13.29 -11.89 2.44
N GLY A 108 -12.50 -10.82 2.49
CA GLY A 108 -12.57 -9.71 1.55
C GLY A 108 -11.65 -9.83 0.33
N ARG A 109 -10.84 -10.90 0.25
CA ARG A 109 -9.82 -11.12 -0.78
C ARG A 109 -8.83 -9.96 -0.91
N PHE A 110 -8.14 -9.57 0.15
CA PHE A 110 -7.02 -8.61 0.03
C PHE A 110 -5.84 -9.05 0.91
N GLY A 111 -4.77 -8.26 1.02
CA GLY A 111 -3.66 -8.53 1.94
C GLY A 111 -2.87 -9.81 1.64
N ALA A 112 -2.45 -10.54 2.68
CA ALA A 112 -1.43 -11.59 2.54
C ALA A 112 -1.86 -12.76 1.66
N CYS A 113 -3.16 -13.07 1.54
CA CYS A 113 -3.62 -14.14 0.66
C CYS A 113 -3.26 -13.87 -0.82
N LEU A 114 -3.11 -12.61 -1.22
CA LEU A 114 -2.70 -12.23 -2.57
C LEU A 114 -1.25 -12.60 -2.90
N MET A 115 -0.44 -13.01 -1.91
CA MET A 115 0.88 -13.60 -2.20
C MET A 115 0.78 -14.92 -2.98
N ALA A 116 -0.36 -15.62 -2.92
CA ALA A 116 -0.64 -16.79 -3.75
C ALA A 116 -1.06 -16.43 -5.19
N GLU A 117 -1.38 -15.17 -5.46
CA GLU A 117 -1.94 -14.69 -6.74
C GLU A 117 -1.07 -13.56 -7.35
N PRO A 118 0.24 -13.78 -7.60
CA PRO A 118 1.15 -12.73 -8.06
C PRO A 118 0.74 -12.09 -9.40
N ALA A 119 0.10 -12.85 -10.30
CA ALA A 119 -0.45 -12.34 -11.55
C ALA A 119 -1.56 -11.29 -11.30
N LEU A 120 -2.48 -11.59 -10.39
CA LEU A 120 -3.57 -10.66 -10.00
C LEU A 120 -3.00 -9.40 -9.32
N VAL A 121 -1.99 -9.55 -8.47
CA VAL A 121 -1.29 -8.39 -7.89
C VAL A 121 -0.68 -7.53 -8.99
N GLY A 122 -0.06 -8.15 -10.00
CA GLY A 122 0.45 -7.46 -11.18
C GLY A 122 -0.64 -6.69 -11.93
N GLU A 123 -1.80 -7.31 -12.20
CA GLU A 123 -2.95 -6.65 -12.83
C GLU A 123 -3.45 -5.45 -12.03
N CYS A 124 -3.56 -5.60 -10.70
CA CYS A 124 -3.96 -4.53 -9.80
C CYS A 124 -2.96 -3.35 -9.84
N VAL A 125 -1.66 -3.64 -9.75
CA VAL A 125 -0.62 -2.60 -9.81
C VAL A 125 -0.64 -1.89 -11.16
N ALA A 126 -0.72 -2.62 -12.27
CA ALA A 126 -0.76 -2.02 -13.61
C ALA A 126 -1.97 -1.11 -13.78
N ALA A 127 -3.16 -1.54 -13.31
CA ALA A 127 -4.37 -0.72 -13.37
C ALA A 127 -4.26 0.55 -12.52
N MET A 128 -3.70 0.45 -11.32
CA MET A 128 -3.43 1.61 -10.44
C MET A 128 -2.43 2.57 -11.09
N GLN A 129 -1.31 2.07 -11.64
CA GLN A 129 -0.29 2.88 -12.30
C GLN A 129 -0.81 3.58 -13.56
N ALA A 130 -1.69 2.92 -14.33
CA ALA A 130 -2.34 3.56 -15.47
C ALA A 130 -3.33 4.67 -15.05
N ALA A 131 -3.79 4.64 -13.80
CA ALA A 131 -4.77 5.59 -13.27
C ALA A 131 -4.15 6.83 -12.63
N VAL A 132 -2.89 6.80 -12.19
CA VAL A 132 -2.26 7.89 -11.44
C VAL A 132 -0.81 8.17 -11.84
N ALA A 133 -0.36 9.40 -11.65
CA ALA A 133 1.02 9.80 -11.92
C ALA A 133 1.99 9.59 -10.75
N VAL A 134 1.47 9.49 -9.51
CA VAL A 134 2.30 9.24 -8.33
C VAL A 134 2.78 7.78 -8.31
N PRO A 135 3.87 7.44 -7.60
CA PRO A 135 4.33 6.07 -7.49
C PRO A 135 3.26 5.13 -6.91
N VAL A 136 3.10 3.98 -7.55
CA VAL A 136 2.37 2.84 -6.99
C VAL A 136 3.38 1.80 -6.50
N THR A 137 3.25 1.37 -5.25
CA THR A 137 4.18 0.47 -4.57
C THR A 137 3.45 -0.69 -3.92
N VAL A 138 4.19 -1.74 -3.52
CA VAL A 138 3.60 -2.92 -2.87
C VAL A 138 4.24 -3.15 -1.50
N LYS A 139 3.42 -3.41 -0.48
CA LYS A 139 3.89 -3.90 0.82
C LYS A 139 3.48 -5.36 1.00
N CYS A 140 4.45 -6.26 1.06
CA CYS A 140 4.23 -7.70 1.16
C CYS A 140 4.95 -8.33 2.36
N ARG A 141 4.88 -9.66 2.45
CA ARG A 141 5.67 -10.49 3.36
C ARG A 141 6.68 -11.32 2.57
N ILE A 142 7.44 -12.16 3.26
CA ILE A 142 8.37 -13.12 2.62
C ILE A 142 7.67 -14.40 2.14
N GLY A 143 6.41 -14.62 2.50
CA GLY A 143 5.63 -15.80 2.13
C GLY A 143 4.41 -16.00 3.02
N ILE A 144 3.59 -17.00 2.67
CA ILE A 144 2.41 -17.44 3.41
C ILE A 144 2.55 -18.92 3.80
N ASP A 145 1.90 -19.35 4.88
CA ASP A 145 1.75 -20.74 5.31
C ASP A 145 3.01 -21.61 5.15
N ARG A 146 3.03 -22.51 4.16
CA ARG A 146 4.13 -23.47 3.89
C ARG A 146 5.04 -23.06 2.71
N THR A 147 4.93 -21.82 2.26
CA THR A 147 5.86 -21.20 1.29
C THR A 147 7.21 -20.97 1.98
N ASP A 148 8.10 -21.96 1.93
CA ASP A 148 9.34 -22.01 2.73
C ASP A 148 10.60 -21.67 1.93
N ARG A 149 10.50 -21.49 0.61
CA ARG A 149 11.66 -21.21 -0.23
C ARG A 149 11.80 -19.71 -0.45
N ASP A 150 13.02 -19.19 -0.34
CA ASP A 150 13.32 -17.80 -0.70
C ASP A 150 12.91 -17.47 -2.14
N GLN A 151 12.97 -18.47 -3.03
CA GLN A 151 12.55 -18.36 -4.43
C GLN A 151 11.09 -17.91 -4.57
N ASP A 152 10.22 -18.29 -3.63
CA ASP A 152 8.79 -17.96 -3.74
C ASP A 152 8.56 -16.44 -3.60
N LEU A 153 9.37 -15.75 -2.76
CA LEU A 153 9.38 -14.28 -2.70
C LEU A 153 9.94 -13.66 -3.98
N PHE A 154 11.01 -14.24 -4.54
CA PHE A 154 11.62 -13.72 -5.76
C PHE A 154 10.67 -13.86 -6.95
N ASP A 155 10.02 -15.00 -7.12
CA ASP A 155 9.03 -15.23 -8.16
C ASP A 155 7.85 -14.24 -8.04
N PHE A 156 7.38 -14.00 -6.81
CA PHE A 156 6.37 -12.98 -6.53
C PHE A 156 6.83 -11.58 -6.96
N VAL A 157 8.03 -11.17 -6.53
CA VAL A 157 8.59 -9.85 -6.85
C VAL A 157 8.80 -9.70 -8.35
N GLU A 158 9.34 -10.71 -9.04
CA GLU A 158 9.57 -10.70 -10.49
C GLU A 158 8.26 -10.54 -11.25
N SER A 159 7.22 -11.32 -10.90
CA SER A 159 5.90 -11.23 -11.52
C SER A 159 5.28 -9.83 -11.37
N VAL A 160 5.35 -9.25 -10.17
CA VAL A 160 4.76 -7.93 -9.90
C VAL A 160 5.62 -6.80 -10.47
N ALA A 161 6.95 -6.98 -10.53
CA ALA A 161 7.85 -6.03 -11.17
C ALA A 161 7.68 -5.99 -12.70
N ALA A 162 7.36 -7.13 -13.33
CA ALA A 162 7.03 -7.20 -14.76
C ALA A 162 5.80 -6.35 -15.12
N ALA A 163 4.88 -6.15 -14.17
CA ALA A 163 3.73 -5.25 -14.32
C ALA A 163 4.06 -3.76 -14.11
N GLY A 164 5.30 -3.41 -13.76
CA GLY A 164 5.78 -2.04 -13.62
C GLY A 164 6.05 -1.59 -12.18
N CYS A 165 5.81 -2.44 -11.16
CA CYS A 165 6.16 -2.09 -9.78
C CYS A 165 7.68 -1.93 -9.62
N ARG A 166 8.13 -0.83 -8.99
CA ARG A 166 9.56 -0.56 -8.78
C ARG A 166 10.00 -0.56 -7.32
N HIS A 167 9.04 -0.55 -6.39
CA HIS A 167 9.32 -0.46 -4.96
C HIS A 167 8.48 -1.46 -4.17
N PHE A 168 9.17 -2.27 -3.38
CA PHE A 168 8.58 -3.26 -2.49
C PHE A 168 9.01 -2.97 -1.06
N THR A 169 8.05 -2.94 -0.15
CA THR A 169 8.30 -2.94 1.29
C THR A 169 8.02 -4.34 1.84
N VAL A 170 9.05 -5.04 2.29
CA VAL A 170 8.92 -6.42 2.75
C VAL A 170 8.88 -6.46 4.27
N HIS A 171 7.75 -6.91 4.83
CA HIS A 171 7.74 -7.37 6.21
C HIS A 171 8.45 -8.73 6.24
N ALA A 172 9.67 -8.76 6.77
CA ALA A 172 10.57 -9.92 6.78
C ALA A 172 10.12 -11.09 7.70
N ARG A 173 8.83 -11.46 7.65
CA ARG A 173 8.21 -12.59 8.36
C ARG A 173 7.06 -13.17 7.55
N LYS A 174 6.91 -14.48 7.56
CA LYS A 174 5.77 -15.17 6.94
C LYS A 174 4.45 -14.77 7.59
N ALA A 175 3.36 -14.85 6.83
CA ALA A 175 2.01 -14.84 7.35
C ALA A 175 1.52 -16.28 7.50
N TRP A 176 0.82 -16.56 8.59
CA TRP A 176 0.07 -17.80 8.76
C TRP A 176 -1.41 -17.46 8.55
N LEU A 177 -2.00 -18.02 7.51
CA LEU A 177 -3.40 -17.81 7.14
C LEU A 177 -4.28 -18.94 7.71
N ASP A 178 -3.74 -20.15 7.83
CA ASP A 178 -4.45 -21.35 8.35
C ASP A 178 -4.54 -21.43 9.89
N GLY A 179 -4.57 -20.30 10.60
CA GLY A 179 -4.85 -20.28 12.04
C GLY A 179 -3.71 -19.75 12.90
N LEU A 180 -3.72 -18.44 13.10
CA LEU A 180 -3.38 -17.82 14.38
C LEU A 180 -4.54 -16.89 14.75
N SER A 181 -5.69 -17.51 15.06
CA SER A 181 -6.78 -16.87 15.79
C SER A 181 -6.49 -16.88 17.28
#